data_AF-A0A967H0Q7-F1
#
_entry.id   AF-A0A967H0Q7-F1
#
_cell.length_a   1.000
_cell.length_b   1.000
_cell.length_c   1.000
_cell.angle_alpha   90.00
_cell.angle_beta   90.00
_cell.angle_gamma   90.00
#
_symmetry.space_group_name_H-M   'P 1'
#
loop_
_entity.id
_entity.type
_entity.pdbx_description
1 polymer ?
#
loop_
_entity_poly.entity_id
_entity_poly.type
_entity_poly.pdbx_seq_one_letter_code
_entity_poly.pdbx_strand_id
1 'polypeptide(L)'
;VMLGGDSTIGKTPFLLQMGLCIATGVPFLHIPTRRAKVLHIDLENSDKDLGEKVLAMAEGLGLKEIPAHFMALAAMGTEEWDEPGYKLED
;
A
#
# COMPACT_ATOMS: atom_id res chain seq x y z
N VAL A 1 -11.94 7.10 -8.03
CA VAL A 1 -10.87 7.98 -8.56
C VAL A 1 -9.83 7.10 -9.20
N MET A 2 -9.25 7.50 -10.33
CA MET A 2 -8.21 6.74 -11.04
C MET A 2 -6.94 7.58 -11.14
N LEU A 3 -5.77 6.96 -10.95
CA LEU A 3 -4.46 7.59 -11.12
C LEU A 3 -3.76 6.93 -12.32
N GLY A 4 -3.67 7.65 -13.43
CA GLY A 4 -2.98 7.20 -14.64
C GLY A 4 -1.60 7.83 -14.80
N GLY A 5 -0.71 7.12 -15.48
CA GLY A 5 0.63 7.62 -15.82
C GLY A 5 1.55 6.51 -16.28
N ASP A 6 2.67 6.88 -16.90
CA ASP A 6 3.63 5.93 -17.46
C ASP A 6 4.27 5.04 -16.38
N SER A 7 4.80 3.90 -16.79
CA SER A 7 5.64 3.06 -15.92
C SER A 7 6.77 3.90 -15.32
N THR A 8 7.14 3.62 -14.08
CA THR A 8 8.22 4.30 -13.33
C THR A 8 7.97 5.77 -12.94
N ILE A 9 6.85 6.39 -13.35
CA ILE A 9 6.53 7.79 -12.98
C ILE A 9 6.27 8.02 -11.47
N GLY A 10 6.21 6.94 -10.67
CA GLY A 10 6.02 7.02 -9.21
C GLY A 10 4.59 6.76 -8.70
N LYS A 11 3.75 6.04 -9.47
CA LYS A 11 2.39 5.69 -9.03
C LYS A 11 2.37 4.88 -7.72
N THR A 12 3.16 3.83 -7.65
CA THR A 12 3.27 2.97 -6.45
C THR A 12 3.69 3.76 -5.20
N PRO A 13 4.82 4.51 -5.19
CA PRO A 13 5.19 5.29 -4.01
C PRO A 13 4.15 6.37 -3.67
N PHE A 14 3.50 6.99 -4.65
CA PHE A 14 2.42 7.95 -4.41
C PHE A 14 1.23 7.31 -3.66
N LEU A 15 0.76 6.14 -4.12
CA LEU A 15 -0.36 5.43 -3.51
C LEU A 15 0.00 4.88 -2.12
N LEU A 16 1.21 4.36 -1.93
CA LEU A 16 1.70 3.88 -0.64
C LEU A 16 1.79 5.02 0.38
N GLN A 17 2.41 6.15 0.00
CA GLN A 17 2.51 7.31 0.87
C GLN A 17 1.12 7.84 1.26
N MET A 18 0.20 7.96 0.29
CA MET A 18 -1.17 8.38 0.55
C MET A 18 -1.88 7.44 1.53
N GLY A 19 -1.74 6.12 1.32
CA GLY A 19 -2.32 5.11 2.18
C GLY A 19 -1.78 5.16 3.61
N LEU A 20 -0.47 5.28 3.78
CA LEU A 20 0.17 5.44 5.10
C LEU A 20 -0.26 6.74 5.79
N CYS A 21 -0.35 7.84 5.05
CA CYS A 21 -0.86 9.11 5.57
C CYS A 21 -2.31 8.99 6.07
N ILE A 22 -3.19 8.35 5.30
CA ILE A 22 -4.58 8.08 5.71
C ILE A 22 -4.63 7.13 6.92
N ALA A 23 -3.81 6.08 6.95
CA ALA A 23 -3.80 5.11 8.04
C ALA A 23 -3.32 5.71 9.37
N THR A 24 -2.48 6.74 9.33
CA THR A 24 -1.96 7.42 10.51
C THR A 24 -2.77 8.67 10.89
N GLY A 25 -3.41 9.31 9.90
CA GLY A 25 -4.08 10.61 10.04
C GLY A 25 -3.13 11.80 9.90
N VAL A 26 -1.93 11.60 9.35
CA VAL A 26 -0.99 12.71 9.05
C VAL A 26 -1.29 13.27 7.65
N PRO A 27 -1.00 14.56 7.38
CA PRO A 27 -1.26 15.15 6.07
C PRO A 27 -0.52 14.43 4.94
N PHE A 28 -1.20 14.25 3.80
CA PHE A 28 -0.60 13.77 2.56
C PHE A 28 -0.36 14.96 1.64
N LEU A 29 0.91 15.29 1.35
CA LEU A 29 1.26 16.45 0.51
C LEU A 29 0.57 17.76 0.96
N HIS A 30 0.57 18.01 2.28
CA HIS A 30 -0.13 19.14 2.94
C HIS A 30 -1.67 19.10 2.86
N ILE A 31 -2.26 18.06 2.27
CA ILE A 31 -3.69 17.82 2.29
C ILE A 31 -4.04 17.10 3.59
N PRO A 32 -4.95 17.65 4.42
CA PRO A 32 -5.41 16.99 5.64
C PRO A 32 -6.01 15.62 5.32
N THR A 33 -5.65 14.61 6.11
CA THR A 33 -6.25 13.27 6.04
C THR A 33 -7.09 13.00 7.28
N ARG A 34 -8.04 12.07 7.16
CA ARG A 34 -8.77 11.51 8.30
C ARG A 34 -8.30 10.08 8.50
N ARG A 35 -7.94 9.71 9.73
CA ARG A 35 -7.55 8.34 10.06
C ARG A 35 -8.62 7.34 9.62
N ALA A 36 -8.22 6.34 8.83
CA ALA A 36 -9.09 5.26 8.38
C ALA A 36 -8.31 3.98 8.10
N LYS A 37 -9.01 2.85 8.01
CA LYS A 37 -8.41 1.60 7.54
C LYS A 37 -8.12 1.70 6.04
N VAL A 38 -6.94 1.23 5.63
CA VAL A 38 -6.45 1.23 4.25
C VAL A 38 -6.01 -0.18 3.89
N LEU A 39 -6.51 -0.68 2.75
CA LEU A 39 -6.05 -1.90 2.11
C LEU A 39 -5.37 -1.52 0.79
N HIS A 40 -4.10 -1.86 0.64
CA HIS A 40 -3.33 -1.75 -0.59
C HIS A 40 -3.19 -3.14 -1.21
N ILE A 41 -3.66 -3.30 -2.44
CA ILE A 41 -3.51 -4.55 -3.20
C ILE A 41 -2.55 -4.27 -4.35
N ASP A 42 -1.42 -4.97 -4.37
CA ASP A 42 -0.40 -4.86 -5.40
C ASP A 42 -0.46 -6.09 -6.30
N LEU A 43 -0.73 -5.89 -7.59
CA LEU A 43 -0.80 -6.97 -8.57
C LEU A 43 0.51 -7.10 -9.39
N GLU A 44 1.46 -6.19 -9.18
CA GLU A 44 2.67 -6.05 -9.99
C GLU A 44 3.95 -6.47 -9.25
N ASN A 45 3.94 -6.53 -7.93
CA ASN A 45 5.11 -6.82 -7.09
C ASN A 45 4.91 -8.09 -6.25
N SER A 46 6.00 -8.75 -5.87
CA SER A 46 5.95 -9.85 -4.89
C SER A 46 5.68 -9.33 -3.48
N ASP A 47 5.30 -10.19 -2.53
CA ASP A 47 5.13 -9.80 -1.12
C ASP A 47 6.39 -9.14 -0.55
N LYS A 48 7.57 -9.69 -0.90
CA LYS A 48 8.86 -9.15 -0.47
C LYS A 48 9.08 -7.74 -1.01
N ASP A 49 8.89 -7.55 -2.32
CA ASP A 49 9.10 -6.26 -2.98
C ASP A 49 8.12 -5.19 -2.45
N LEU A 50 6.86 -5.57 -2.24
CA LEU A 50 5.86 -4.70 -1.65
C LEU A 50 6.22 -4.32 -0.21
N GLY A 51 6.63 -5.31 0.59
CA GLY A 51 7.08 -5.10 1.97
C GLY A 51 8.24 -4.10 2.07
N GLU A 52 9.27 -4.27 1.23
CA GLU A 52 10.42 -3.36 1.16
C GLU A 52 10.00 -1.92 0.79
N LYS A 53 9.09 -1.76 -0.19
CA LYS A 53 8.56 -0.44 -0.59
C LYS A 53 7.75 0.20 0.54
N VAL A 54 6.90 -0.57 1.22
CA VAL A 54 6.09 -0.08 2.35
C VAL A 54 7.00 0.39 3.48
N LEU A 55 8.01 -0.40 3.84
CA LEU A 55 8.98 -0.03 4.88
C LEU A 55 9.74 1.24 4.52
N ALA A 56 10.27 1.35 3.29
CA ALA A 56 10.97 2.54 2.82
C ALA A 56 10.08 3.80 2.85
N MET A 57 8.80 3.68 2.46
CA MET A 57 7.86 4.81 2.52
C MET A 57 7.52 5.19 3.96
N ALA A 58 7.34 4.21 4.85
CA ALA A 58 7.07 4.46 6.27
C ALA A 58 8.27 5.14 6.95
N GLU A 59 9.49 4.71 6.64
CA GLU A 59 10.73 5.35 7.11
C GLU A 59 10.84 6.80 6.60
N GLY A 60 10.60 7.03 5.31
CA GLY A 60 10.59 8.36 4.71
C GLY A 60 9.55 9.32 5.32
N LEU A 61 8.47 8.77 5.89
CA LEU A 61 7.45 9.52 6.65
C LEU A 61 7.79 9.68 8.14
N GLY A 62 8.89 9.11 8.62
CA GLY A 62 9.30 9.14 10.03
C GLY A 62 8.44 8.24 10.94
N LEU A 63 7.79 7.21 10.40
CA LEU A 63 7.00 6.26 11.17
C LEU A 63 7.91 5.26 11.88
N LYS A 64 7.64 5.00 13.16
CA LYS A 64 8.40 4.02 13.97
C LYS A 64 8.00 2.58 13.69
N GLU A 65 6.79 2.38 13.18
CA GLU A 65 6.18 1.10 12.87
C GLU A 65 5.14 1.27 11.76
N ILE A 66 4.79 0.19 11.08
CA ILE A 66 3.69 0.20 10.12
C ILE A 66 2.37 0.34 10.90
N PRO A 67 1.51 1.33 10.58
CA PRO A 67 0.30 1.56 11.35
C PRO A 67 -0.65 0.37 11.21
N ALA A 68 -1.24 -0.08 12.32
CA ALA A 68 -2.21 -1.19 12.34
C ALA A 68 -3.45 -0.98 11.45
N HIS A 69 -3.67 0.25 10.98
CA HIS A 69 -4.75 0.61 10.05
C HIS A 69 -4.35 0.49 8.58
N PHE A 70 -3.10 0.10 8.27
CA PHE A 70 -2.60 -0.12 6.92
C PHE A 70 -2.30 -1.59 6.71
N MET A 71 -2.95 -2.18 5.70
CA MET A 71 -2.71 -3.55 5.26
C MET A 71 -2.25 -3.51 3.80
N ALA A 72 -1.21 -4.26 3.47
CA ALA A 72 -0.70 -4.41 2.12
C ALA A 72 -0.68 -5.89 1.75
N LEU A 73 -1.20 -6.22 0.58
CA LEU A 73 -1.28 -7.58 0.04
C LEU A 73 -0.67 -7.57 -1.36
N ALA A 74 0.33 -8.42 -1.61
CA ALA A 74 0.70 -8.74 -2.97
C ALA A 74 -0.19 -9.88 -3.48
N ALA A 75 -0.72 -9.71 -4.68
CA ALA A 75 -1.53 -10.69 -5.39
C ALA A 75 -0.96 -10.99 -6.80
N MET A 76 0.33 -10.71 -7.00
CA MET A 76 1.06 -11.19 -8.17
C MET A 76 0.95 -12.72 -8.25
N GLY A 77 0.60 -13.23 -9.43
CA GLY A 77 0.48 -14.68 -9.66
C GLY A 77 -0.81 -15.31 -9.16
N THR A 78 -1.82 -14.51 -8.77
CA THR A 78 -3.21 -14.97 -8.66
C THR A 78 -3.80 -15.15 -10.08
N GLU A 79 -3.24 -16.10 -10.84
CA GLU A 79 -3.68 -16.40 -12.22
C GLU A 79 -5.04 -17.11 -12.28
N GLU A 80 -5.54 -17.62 -11.16
CA GLU A 80 -6.85 -18.24 -11.06
C GLU A 80 -7.86 -17.28 -10.44
N TRP A 81 -8.44 -16.41 -11.28
CA TRP A 81 -9.57 -15.56 -10.89
C TRP A 81 -10.84 -16.36 -10.50
N ASP A 82 -10.84 -17.68 -10.72
CA ASP A 82 -11.92 -18.61 -10.38
C ASP A 82 -11.73 -19.32 -9.03
N GLU A 83 -10.55 -19.22 -8.40
CA GLU A 83 -10.32 -19.73 -7.04
C GLU A 83 -10.10 -18.58 -6.05
N PRO A 84 -10.73 -18.58 -4.85
CA PRO A 84 -10.54 -17.50 -3.88
C PRO A 84 -9.06 -17.37 -3.49
N GLY A 85 -8.43 -16.28 -3.92
CA GLY A 85 -7.07 -15.93 -3.55
C GLY A 85 -6.90 -15.85 -2.04
N TYR A 86 -5.86 -16.54 -1.56
CA TYR A 86 -5.33 -16.53 -0.19
C TYR A 86 -6.31 -17.00 0.91
N LYS A 87 -6.17 -18.27 1.31
CA LYS A 87 -6.72 -18.74 2.60
C LYS A 87 -5.78 -18.26 3.71
N LEU A 88 -6.32 -17.48 4.65
CA LEU A 88 -5.69 -17.31 5.96
C LEU A 88 -5.72 -18.68 6.64
N GLU A 89 -4.56 -19.29 6.87
CA GLU A 89 -4.47 -20.45 7.77
C GLU A 89 -4.60 -19.95 9.22
N ASP A 90 -5.37 -20.68 10.02
CA ASP A 90 -5.67 -20.41 11.44
C ASP A 90 -4.41 -20.48 12.35
#